data_AF-A0A651EHD3-F1
#
_entry.id   AF-A0A651EHD3-F1
#
_cell.length_a   1.000
_cell.length_b   1.000
_cell.length_c   1.000
_cell.angle_alpha   90.00
_cell.angle_beta   90.00
_cell.angle_gamma   90.00
#
_symmetry.space_group_name_H-M   'P 1'
#
loop_
_entity.id
_entity.type
_entity.pdbx_description
1 polymer ?
#
loop_
_entity_poly.entity_id
_entity_poly.type
_entity_poly.pdbx_seq_one_letter_code
_entity_poly.pdbx_strand_id
1 'polypeptide(L)'
;MVGVEIEFAGVPVEAAAEAVHGLFGGALRRRNPHVIDVADTPWGDFRVELDMSLAHKPPVEEPEQTLRDIAIGVSSMVVPTEIACPPIPWDEAHALDALRARLCGLGALGTRESLLYAFGLQLNPELPSLETPDILATLRAYVLLRDWLRHEIDVDPCRRIWLFETPFPTGYCARLLDPAYNPDRGRFIDDYLRANPTRDREVDLLPLCKHLDARRVTEALPNEKVNARPTWHYRLPNSEINSPFWSIGLEWARWVKVERLAERPDILQQAAEEWLDNRLRMLPRSWAPRSIEIADRL
;
A
#
# COMPACT_ATOMS: atom_id res chain seq x y z
N MET A 1 -7.18 -9.82 10.60
CA MET A 1 -5.74 -10.15 10.43
C MET A 1 -5.06 -9.06 9.60
N VAL A 2 -3.74 -9.04 9.48
CA VAL A 2 -2.99 -8.14 8.59
C VAL A 2 -1.93 -8.91 7.82
N GLY A 3 -1.98 -8.83 6.49
CA GLY A 3 -0.86 -9.24 5.64
C GLY A 3 0.14 -8.10 5.47
N VAL A 4 1.40 -8.41 5.26
CA VAL A 4 2.49 -7.45 5.13
C VAL A 4 3.42 -7.91 4.02
N GLU A 5 3.73 -7.02 3.09
CA GLU A 5 4.70 -7.23 2.01
C GLU A 5 5.79 -6.16 2.16
N ILE A 6 7.07 -6.55 2.23
CA ILE A 6 8.21 -5.64 2.42
C ILE A 6 9.21 -5.86 1.31
N GLU A 7 9.52 -4.77 0.59
CA GLU A 7 10.55 -4.74 -0.45
C GLU A 7 11.85 -4.15 0.11
N PHE A 8 13.00 -4.69 -0.29
CA PHE A 8 14.33 -4.19 0.07
C PHE A 8 15.41 -4.69 -0.90
N ALA A 9 16.60 -4.08 -0.84
CA ALA A 9 17.79 -4.54 -1.56
C ALA A 9 18.92 -4.96 -0.60
N GLY A 10 20.06 -5.40 -1.15
CA GLY A 10 21.28 -5.70 -0.40
C GLY A 10 21.32 -7.09 0.26
N VAL A 11 20.16 -7.72 0.45
CA VAL A 11 20.05 -9.06 1.04
C VAL A 11 19.42 -10.03 0.02
N PRO A 12 20.12 -11.12 -0.35
CA PRO A 12 19.60 -12.10 -1.31
C PRO A 12 18.45 -12.92 -0.72
N VAL A 13 17.63 -13.51 -1.61
CA VAL A 13 16.45 -14.33 -1.25
C VAL A 13 16.79 -15.43 -0.25
N GLU A 14 17.91 -16.12 -0.41
CA GLU A 14 18.36 -17.17 0.52
C GLU A 14 18.57 -16.63 1.94
N ALA A 15 19.31 -15.54 2.09
CA ALA A 15 19.61 -14.95 3.40
C ALA A 15 18.35 -14.35 4.05
N ALA A 16 17.46 -13.77 3.24
CA ALA A 16 16.17 -13.28 3.71
C ALA A 16 15.25 -14.42 4.18
N ALA A 17 15.18 -15.54 3.44
CA ALA A 17 14.41 -16.72 3.85
C ALA A 17 15.00 -17.37 5.10
N GLU A 18 16.33 -17.45 5.23
CA GLU A 18 17.00 -17.89 6.45
C GLU A 18 16.73 -16.97 7.65
N ALA A 19 16.61 -15.66 7.44
CA ALA A 19 16.24 -14.72 8.49
C ALA A 19 14.80 -14.98 9.01
N VAL A 20 13.85 -15.19 8.10
CA VAL A 20 12.47 -15.57 8.44
C VAL A 20 12.47 -16.91 9.21
N HIS A 21 13.16 -17.93 8.67
CA HIS A 21 13.25 -19.23 9.30
C HIS A 21 13.89 -19.17 10.70
N GLY A 22 14.98 -18.43 10.86
CA GLY A 22 15.68 -18.31 12.13
C GLY A 22 14.87 -17.60 13.23
N LEU A 23 13.92 -16.75 12.85
CA LEU A 23 13.04 -16.04 13.79
C LEU A 23 11.75 -16.80 14.07
N PHE A 24 11.13 -17.38 13.05
CA PHE A 24 9.76 -17.91 13.12
C PHE A 24 9.66 -19.41 12.88
N GLY A 25 10.78 -20.11 12.64
CA GLY A 25 10.81 -21.55 12.39
C GLY A 25 10.35 -21.91 10.97
N GLY A 26 9.53 -22.96 10.85
CA GLY A 26 9.09 -23.48 9.55
C GLY A 26 10.17 -24.19 8.75
N ALA A 27 9.86 -24.54 7.51
CA ALA A 27 10.74 -25.26 6.59
C ALA A 27 11.00 -24.47 5.29
N LEU A 28 12.28 -24.32 4.94
CA LEU A 28 12.69 -23.68 3.69
C LEU A 28 12.34 -24.58 2.49
N ARG A 29 11.47 -24.11 1.61
CA ARG A 29 11.05 -24.79 0.38
C ARG A 29 11.41 -23.94 -0.83
N ARG A 30 12.54 -24.25 -1.47
CA ARG A 30 12.95 -23.57 -2.71
C ARG A 30 12.04 -23.95 -3.85
N ARG A 31 11.37 -22.97 -4.46
CA ARG A 31 10.52 -23.17 -5.64
C ARG A 31 11.31 -23.06 -6.93
N ASN A 32 12.19 -22.06 -7.00
CA ASN A 32 13.08 -21.80 -8.13
C ASN A 32 14.28 -20.94 -7.66
N PRO A 33 15.20 -20.48 -8.53
CA PRO A 33 16.34 -19.67 -8.13
C PRO A 33 15.98 -18.36 -7.42
N HIS A 34 14.81 -17.78 -7.70
CA HIS A 34 14.39 -16.46 -7.27
C HIS A 34 13.26 -16.47 -6.24
N VAL A 35 12.77 -17.66 -5.82
CA VAL A 35 11.63 -17.79 -4.91
C VAL A 35 11.86 -18.93 -3.91
N ILE A 36 11.73 -18.61 -2.62
CA ILE A 36 11.75 -19.56 -1.50
C ILE A 36 10.50 -19.31 -0.64
N ASP A 37 9.72 -20.36 -0.41
CA ASP A 37 8.67 -20.33 0.61
C ASP A 37 9.27 -20.78 1.95
N VAL A 38 9.01 -20.06 3.04
CA VAL A 38 9.24 -20.54 4.41
C VAL A 38 7.90 -21.06 4.92
N ALA A 39 7.71 -22.37 4.77
CA ALA A 39 6.43 -23.00 5.01
C ALA A 39 6.24 -23.41 6.47
N ASP A 40 4.99 -23.58 6.89
CA ASP A 40 4.64 -24.13 8.20
C ASP A 40 5.19 -23.30 9.39
N THR A 41 5.27 -21.96 9.25
CA THR A 41 5.51 -21.07 10.39
C THR A 41 4.23 -20.95 11.25
N PRO A 42 4.28 -20.38 12.48
CA PRO A 42 3.09 -20.21 13.31
C PRO A 42 1.91 -19.48 12.64
N TRP A 43 2.19 -18.62 11.65
CA TRP A 43 1.17 -17.85 10.93
C TRP A 43 0.88 -18.37 9.52
N GLY A 44 1.56 -19.42 9.06
CA GLY A 44 1.45 -19.98 7.72
C GLY A 44 2.72 -19.79 6.87
N ASP A 45 2.56 -19.73 5.56
CA ASP A 45 3.70 -19.71 4.64
C ASP A 45 4.12 -18.27 4.32
N PHE A 46 5.37 -17.94 4.62
CA PHE A 46 6.00 -16.74 4.09
C PHE A 46 6.54 -17.03 2.70
N ARG A 47 6.47 -16.05 1.80
CA ARG A 47 7.16 -16.09 0.51
C ARG A 47 8.27 -15.04 0.50
N VAL A 48 9.45 -15.47 0.08
CA VAL A 48 10.59 -14.59 -0.20
C VAL A 48 10.92 -14.72 -1.68
N GLU A 49 10.86 -13.61 -2.41
CA GLU A 49 11.11 -13.60 -3.84
C GLU A 49 11.87 -12.37 -4.33
N LEU A 50 12.48 -12.47 -5.51
CA LEU A 50 12.92 -11.27 -6.25
C LEU A 50 11.72 -10.71 -7.02
N ASP A 51 11.33 -9.46 -6.74
CA ASP A 51 10.21 -8.82 -7.44
C ASP A 51 10.60 -8.38 -8.85
N MET A 52 10.39 -9.28 -9.81
CA MET A 52 10.65 -9.05 -11.22
C MET A 52 9.64 -8.10 -11.88
N SER A 53 8.58 -7.67 -11.17
CA SER A 53 7.58 -6.72 -11.70
C SER A 53 8.22 -5.36 -12.03
N LEU A 54 9.31 -5.03 -11.35
CA LEU A 54 10.11 -3.82 -11.58
C LEU A 54 11.09 -3.95 -12.76
N ALA A 55 11.49 -5.18 -13.10
CA ALA A 55 12.38 -5.43 -14.24
C ALA A 55 11.68 -5.29 -15.61
N HIS A 56 10.34 -5.28 -15.65
CA HIS A 56 9.54 -5.32 -16.89
C HIS A 56 8.87 -3.99 -17.26
N LYS A 57 9.15 -2.89 -16.54
CA LYS A 57 8.51 -1.59 -16.81
C LYS A 57 9.32 -0.81 -17.86
N PRO A 58 8.68 -0.33 -18.95
CA PRO A 58 9.38 0.36 -20.03
C PRO A 58 10.01 1.68 -19.54
N PRO A 59 11.13 2.11 -20.13
CA PRO A 59 11.73 3.40 -19.81
C PRO A 59 10.74 4.54 -20.12
N VAL A 60 10.69 5.53 -19.23
CA VAL A 60 9.89 6.75 -19.40
C VAL A 60 10.29 7.44 -20.72
N GLU A 61 9.33 7.67 -21.61
CA GLU A 61 9.57 8.43 -22.85
C GLU A 61 9.96 9.88 -22.53
N GLU A 62 11.09 10.29 -23.09
CA GLU A 62 11.84 11.55 -23.02
C GLU A 62 11.49 12.56 -21.92
N PRO A 63 12.36 12.68 -20.90
CA PRO A 63 12.22 13.72 -19.91
C PRO A 63 13.38 14.75 -19.99
N GLU A 64 13.15 15.96 -19.46
CA GLU A 64 14.05 17.14 -19.48
C GLU A 64 15.53 16.85 -19.15
N GLN A 65 16.44 17.77 -19.50
CA GLN A 65 17.90 17.63 -19.42
C GLN A 65 18.45 17.04 -18.10
N THR A 66 17.74 17.19 -16.98
CA THR A 66 18.02 16.58 -15.66
C THR A 66 17.98 15.04 -15.65
N LEU A 67 17.38 14.40 -16.66
CA LEU A 67 17.20 12.95 -16.72
C LEU A 67 18.18 12.22 -17.63
N ARG A 68 19.11 12.94 -18.29
CA ARG A 68 20.20 12.30 -19.04
C ARG A 68 21.21 11.59 -18.12
N ASP A 69 21.46 12.13 -16.93
CA ASP A 69 22.31 11.47 -15.92
C ASP A 69 21.60 10.25 -15.31
N ILE A 70 20.27 10.22 -15.33
CA ILE A 70 19.41 9.12 -14.85
C ILE A 70 19.35 7.97 -15.87
N ALA A 71 19.43 8.27 -17.17
CA ALA A 71 19.38 7.29 -18.26
C ALA A 71 20.55 6.27 -18.23
N ILE A 72 21.70 6.63 -17.64
CA ILE A 72 22.84 5.70 -17.46
C ILE A 72 22.54 4.65 -16.36
N GLY A 73 21.68 4.97 -15.38
CA GLY A 73 21.30 4.08 -14.28
C GLY A 73 20.28 2.98 -14.62
N VAL A 74 19.67 3.03 -15.81
CA VAL A 74 18.63 2.07 -16.25
C VAL A 74 19.20 0.66 -16.47
N SER A 75 20.49 0.52 -16.76
CA SER A 75 21.15 -0.80 -16.88
C SER A 75 21.45 -1.49 -15.54
N SER A 76 21.27 -0.77 -14.41
CA SER A 76 21.66 -1.21 -13.07
C SER A 76 20.50 -1.26 -12.07
N MET A 77 19.24 -1.28 -12.54
CA MET A 77 18.08 -1.34 -11.64
C MET A 77 18.16 -2.61 -10.78
N VAL A 78 18.34 -2.42 -9.48
CA VAL A 78 18.41 -3.53 -8.52
C VAL A 78 17.01 -4.10 -8.39
N VAL A 79 16.84 -5.36 -8.77
CA VAL A 79 15.62 -6.12 -8.50
C VAL A 79 15.52 -6.32 -6.99
N PRO A 80 14.50 -5.80 -6.30
CA PRO A 80 14.38 -5.98 -4.86
C PRO A 80 14.05 -7.42 -4.50
N THR A 81 14.46 -7.79 -3.30
CA THR A 81 13.89 -8.92 -2.57
C THR A 81 12.61 -8.43 -1.89
N GLU A 82 11.51 -9.15 -2.10
CA GLU A 82 10.23 -8.99 -1.40
C GLU A 82 10.05 -10.13 -0.41
N ILE A 83 9.56 -9.81 0.78
CA ILE A 83 8.99 -10.79 1.71
C ILE A 83 7.49 -10.51 1.83
N ALA A 84 6.67 -11.47 1.41
CA ALA A 84 5.23 -11.47 1.62
C ALA A 84 4.88 -12.42 2.77
N CYS A 85 4.30 -11.88 3.85
CA CYS A 85 3.87 -12.68 4.98
C CYS A 85 2.44 -13.22 4.79
N PRO A 86 2.10 -14.38 5.39
CA PRO A 86 0.71 -14.77 5.53
C PRO A 86 -0.01 -13.77 6.45
N PRO A 87 -1.35 -13.66 6.41
CA PRO A 87 -2.07 -12.81 7.35
C PRO A 87 -1.72 -13.18 8.80
N ILE A 88 -1.32 -12.19 9.60
CA ILE A 88 -0.94 -12.34 11.00
C ILE A 88 -2.02 -11.67 11.88
N PRO A 89 -2.30 -12.17 13.10
CA PRO A 89 -3.09 -11.42 14.07
C PRO A 89 -2.47 -10.04 14.32
N TRP A 90 -3.29 -8.99 14.36
CA TRP A 90 -2.77 -7.61 14.42
C TRP A 90 -1.99 -7.34 15.72
N ASP A 91 -2.32 -8.04 16.80
CA ASP A 91 -1.66 -8.00 18.10
C ASP A 91 -0.31 -8.76 18.10
N GLU A 92 -0.10 -9.64 17.12
CA GLU A 92 1.16 -10.38 16.92
C GLU A 92 2.05 -9.77 15.82
N ALA A 93 1.52 -8.88 14.97
CA ALA A 93 2.22 -8.30 13.83
C ALA A 93 3.51 -7.54 14.20
N HIS A 94 3.65 -7.09 15.46
CA HIS A 94 4.87 -6.51 15.99
C HIS A 94 6.10 -7.44 15.88
N ALA A 95 5.89 -8.77 15.78
CA ALA A 95 6.97 -9.73 15.55
C ALA A 95 7.73 -9.46 14.23
N LEU A 96 7.09 -8.84 13.24
CA LEU A 96 7.73 -8.48 11.97
C LEU A 96 8.78 -7.37 12.14
N ASP A 97 8.72 -6.55 13.20
CA ASP A 97 9.78 -5.57 13.48
C ASP A 97 11.10 -6.26 13.87
N ALA A 98 11.05 -7.46 14.46
CA ALA A 98 12.24 -8.28 14.69
C ALA A 98 12.84 -8.80 13.38
N LEU A 99 12.00 -9.17 12.41
CA LEU A 99 12.45 -9.52 11.06
C LEU A 99 13.11 -8.34 10.37
N ARG A 100 12.49 -7.15 10.42
CA ARG A 100 13.06 -5.90 9.91
C ARG A 100 14.43 -5.61 10.54
N ALA A 101 14.57 -5.73 11.86
CA ALA A 101 15.84 -5.53 12.55
C ALA A 101 16.91 -6.54 12.11
N ARG A 102 16.53 -7.82 11.93
CA ARG A 102 17.43 -8.87 11.44
C ARG A 102 17.90 -8.60 10.00
N LEU A 103 17.00 -8.21 9.11
CA LEU A 103 17.33 -7.85 7.72
C LEU A 103 18.25 -6.63 7.67
N CYS A 104 17.99 -5.61 8.48
CA CYS A 104 18.88 -4.46 8.63
C CYS A 104 20.28 -4.89 9.08
N GLY A 105 20.39 -5.81 10.05
CA GLY A 105 21.67 -6.37 10.50
C GLY A 105 22.41 -7.19 9.42
N LEU A 106 21.69 -7.71 8.42
CA LEU A 106 22.26 -8.37 7.24
C LEU A 106 22.67 -7.39 6.13
N GLY A 107 22.45 -6.09 6.31
CA GLY A 107 22.77 -5.06 5.32
C GLY A 107 21.63 -4.77 4.33
N ALA A 108 20.38 -5.03 4.70
CA ALA A 108 19.23 -4.65 3.88
C ALA A 108 19.18 -3.13 3.67
N LEU A 109 18.88 -2.72 2.45
CA LEU A 109 18.80 -1.32 2.01
C LEU A 109 17.36 -0.95 1.72
N GLY A 110 16.93 0.19 2.27
CA GLY A 110 15.57 0.73 2.08
C GLY A 110 15.48 1.82 1.01
N THR A 111 14.31 2.44 0.93
CA THR A 111 13.94 3.43 -0.12
C THR A 111 14.91 4.62 -0.21
N ARG A 112 15.45 5.09 0.92
CA ARG A 112 16.30 6.31 0.97
C ARG A 112 17.74 6.11 0.48
N GLU A 113 18.16 4.87 0.20
CA GLU A 113 19.56 4.58 -0.17
C GLU A 113 19.88 4.90 -1.64
N SER A 114 18.86 5.01 -2.51
CA SER A 114 19.05 5.42 -3.90
C SER A 114 17.74 5.95 -4.49
N LEU A 115 17.82 6.92 -5.39
CA LEU A 115 16.66 7.40 -6.17
C LEU A 115 16.04 6.30 -7.07
N LEU A 116 16.78 5.21 -7.30
CA LEU A 116 16.31 4.01 -8.01
C LEU A 116 15.56 3.02 -7.08
N TYR A 117 15.72 3.15 -5.76
CA TYR A 117 15.16 2.25 -4.77
C TYR A 117 13.81 2.76 -4.33
N ALA A 118 12.80 2.45 -5.10
CA ALA A 118 11.46 2.94 -4.83
C ALA A 118 10.70 2.05 -3.80
N PHE A 119 11.35 1.09 -3.15
CA PHE A 119 10.75 0.02 -2.34
C PHE A 119 9.58 0.44 -1.44
N GLY A 120 8.49 -0.31 -1.51
CA GLY A 120 7.27 -0.10 -0.72
C GLY A 120 7.12 -1.08 0.45
N LEU A 121 6.38 -0.65 1.46
CA LEU A 121 5.72 -1.54 2.41
C LEU A 121 4.24 -1.59 2.03
N GLN A 122 3.70 -2.79 1.88
CA GLN A 122 2.28 -3.00 1.67
C GLN A 122 1.66 -3.59 2.93
N LEU A 123 0.65 -2.91 3.45
CA LEU A 123 -0.18 -3.42 4.54
C LEU A 123 -1.52 -3.88 3.96
N ASN A 124 -1.87 -5.10 4.31
CA ASN A 124 -3.09 -5.76 3.89
C ASN A 124 -4.00 -6.08 5.10
N PRO A 125 -4.57 -5.06 5.78
CA PRO A 125 -5.53 -5.31 6.84
C PRO A 125 -6.84 -5.85 6.29
N GLU A 126 -7.26 -6.95 6.89
CA GLU A 126 -8.56 -7.55 6.67
C GLU A 126 -9.68 -6.63 7.16
N LEU A 127 -10.79 -6.58 6.41
CA LEU A 127 -11.91 -5.73 6.78
C LEU A 127 -12.69 -6.35 7.96
N PRO A 128 -13.10 -5.55 8.96
CA PRO A 128 -13.97 -6.03 10.04
C PRO A 128 -15.40 -6.33 9.57
N SER A 129 -15.81 -5.74 8.44
CA SER A 129 -17.14 -5.92 7.83
C SER A 129 -17.05 -5.81 6.30
N LEU A 130 -17.84 -6.64 5.61
CA LEU A 130 -17.99 -6.62 4.14
C LEU A 130 -19.27 -5.89 3.69
N GLU A 131 -19.94 -5.20 4.61
CA GLU A 131 -21.08 -4.36 4.30
C GLU A 131 -20.63 -3.05 3.66
N THR A 132 -21.34 -2.64 2.59
CA THR A 132 -20.97 -1.46 1.79
C THR A 132 -20.88 -0.16 2.60
N PRO A 133 -21.77 0.11 3.59
CA PRO A 133 -21.64 1.30 4.44
C PRO A 133 -20.32 1.36 5.21
N ASP A 134 -19.85 0.22 5.75
CA ASP A 134 -18.62 0.15 6.54
C ASP A 134 -17.38 0.33 5.65
N ILE A 135 -17.36 -0.34 4.49
CA ILE A 135 -16.32 -0.15 3.46
C ILE A 135 -16.26 1.33 3.04
N LEU A 136 -17.41 1.94 2.80
CA LEU A 136 -17.50 3.32 2.36
C LEU A 136 -17.00 4.30 3.45
N ALA A 137 -17.31 4.05 4.72
CA ALA A 137 -16.82 4.88 5.83
C ALA A 137 -15.29 4.89 5.91
N THR A 138 -14.64 3.72 5.85
CA THR A 138 -13.18 3.62 5.86
C THR A 138 -12.55 4.24 4.61
N LEU A 139 -13.15 4.04 3.43
CA LEU A 139 -12.63 4.63 2.19
C LEU A 139 -12.75 6.17 2.20
N ARG A 140 -13.83 6.73 2.74
CA ARG A 140 -13.99 8.17 2.97
C ARG A 140 -12.94 8.70 3.93
N ALA A 141 -12.73 8.00 5.05
CA ALA A 141 -11.71 8.37 6.04
C ALA A 141 -10.32 8.41 5.42
N TYR A 142 -9.98 7.41 4.60
CA TYR A 142 -8.72 7.38 3.86
C TYR A 142 -8.57 8.59 2.94
N VAL A 143 -9.60 8.91 2.15
CA VAL A 143 -9.58 10.08 1.24
C VAL A 143 -9.33 11.38 2.01
N LEU A 144 -9.93 11.54 3.19
CA LEU A 144 -9.78 12.73 4.03
C LEU A 144 -8.41 12.83 4.71
N LEU A 145 -7.77 11.69 4.99
CA LEU A 145 -6.47 11.60 5.67
C LEU A 145 -5.27 11.40 4.75
N ARG A 146 -5.46 11.14 3.45
CA ARG A 146 -4.37 10.81 2.52
C ARG A 146 -3.28 11.88 2.43
N ASP A 147 -3.63 13.16 2.58
CA ASP A 147 -2.64 14.24 2.49
C ASP A 147 -1.78 14.30 3.75
N TRP A 148 -2.35 14.03 4.93
CA TRP A 148 -1.62 13.79 6.16
C TRP A 148 -0.75 12.53 6.06
N LEU A 149 -1.28 11.41 5.58
CA LEU A 149 -0.50 10.18 5.39
C LEU A 149 0.73 10.42 4.52
N ARG A 150 0.57 11.09 3.37
CA ARG A 150 1.70 11.42 2.48
C ARG A 150 2.72 12.33 3.15
N HIS A 151 2.27 13.29 3.95
CA HIS A 151 3.13 14.20 4.68
C HIS A 151 3.94 13.45 5.75
N GLU A 152 3.28 12.65 6.58
CA GLU A 152 3.91 11.90 7.67
C GLU A 152 4.85 10.80 7.18
N ILE A 153 4.47 10.11 6.10
CA ILE A 153 5.31 9.08 5.48
C ILE A 153 6.53 9.71 4.81
N ASP A 154 6.47 11.01 4.47
CA ASP A 154 7.46 11.68 3.64
C ASP A 154 7.67 10.86 2.34
N VAL A 155 6.56 10.60 1.65
CA VAL A 155 6.53 9.73 0.46
C VAL A 155 7.52 10.27 -0.56
N ASP A 156 8.51 9.45 -0.93
CA ASP A 156 9.59 9.85 -1.82
C ASP A 156 8.99 10.33 -3.16
N PRO A 157 9.24 11.58 -3.57
CA PRO A 157 8.78 12.11 -4.85
C PRO A 157 9.17 11.23 -6.05
N CYS A 158 10.28 10.49 -5.97
CA CYS A 158 10.73 9.55 -7.00
C CYS A 158 9.85 8.30 -7.09
N ARG A 159 9.18 7.86 -6.01
CA ARG A 159 8.19 6.76 -6.09
C ARG A 159 7.01 7.10 -7.00
N ARG A 160 6.63 8.38 -7.07
CA ARG A 160 5.59 8.84 -8.02
C ARG A 160 6.04 8.73 -9.47
N ILE A 161 7.35 8.77 -9.73
CA ILE A 161 7.94 8.67 -11.07
C ILE A 161 8.16 7.20 -11.45
N TRP A 162 8.59 6.36 -10.50
CA TRP A 162 9.03 4.99 -10.78
C TRP A 162 8.03 3.88 -10.45
N LEU A 163 7.13 4.05 -9.47
CA LEU A 163 6.36 2.93 -8.90
C LEU A 163 4.87 2.89 -9.09
N PHE A 164 4.23 3.93 -9.61
CA PHE A 164 2.82 3.81 -9.97
C PHE A 164 1.97 3.34 -8.76
N GLU A 165 1.88 4.21 -7.76
CA GLU A 165 0.90 4.18 -6.66
C GLU A 165 0.14 5.50 -6.65
N THR A 166 -0.70 5.66 -7.66
CA THR A 166 -1.34 6.93 -7.97
C THR A 166 -2.50 7.22 -7.00
N PRO A 167 -2.72 8.51 -6.68
CA PRO A 167 -3.90 8.92 -5.92
C PRO A 167 -5.19 8.47 -6.59
N PHE A 168 -6.25 8.29 -5.80
CA PHE A 168 -7.60 8.28 -6.39
C PHE A 168 -7.88 9.58 -7.16
N PRO A 169 -8.50 9.49 -8.35
CA PRO A 169 -8.90 10.65 -9.12
C PRO A 169 -9.79 11.58 -8.29
N THR A 170 -9.55 12.89 -8.38
CA THR A 170 -10.28 13.89 -7.58
C THR A 170 -11.79 13.81 -7.75
N GLY A 171 -12.29 13.49 -8.96
CA GLY A 171 -13.72 13.29 -9.21
C GLY A 171 -14.31 12.07 -8.50
N TYR A 172 -13.52 11.00 -8.32
CA TYR A 172 -13.91 9.84 -7.53
C TYR A 172 -13.92 10.18 -6.04
N CYS A 173 -12.92 10.91 -5.54
CA CYS A 173 -12.92 11.42 -4.18
C CYS A 173 -14.15 12.27 -3.87
N ALA A 174 -14.51 13.20 -4.76
CA ALA A 174 -15.71 14.03 -4.60
C ALA A 174 -16.99 13.19 -4.54
N ARG A 175 -17.12 12.16 -5.39
CA ARG A 175 -18.25 11.22 -5.33
C ARG A 175 -18.29 10.48 -4.00
N LEU A 176 -17.16 9.97 -3.53
CA LEU A 176 -17.10 9.26 -2.26
C LEU A 176 -17.53 10.16 -1.11
N LEU A 177 -17.08 11.40 -1.09
CA LEU A 177 -17.35 12.35 0.00
C LEU A 177 -18.73 13.01 -0.07
N ASP A 178 -19.47 12.87 -1.18
CA ASP A 178 -20.84 13.36 -1.29
C ASP A 178 -21.74 12.67 -0.24
N PRO A 179 -22.40 13.41 0.67
CA PRO A 179 -23.31 12.86 1.67
C PRO A 179 -24.47 12.06 1.07
N ALA A 180 -24.89 12.39 -0.16
CA ALA A 180 -25.95 11.68 -0.87
C ALA A 180 -25.46 10.37 -1.52
N TYR A 181 -24.15 10.14 -1.59
CA TYR A 181 -23.59 8.92 -2.15
C TYR A 181 -23.71 7.76 -1.14
N ASN A 182 -24.77 6.96 -1.29
CA ASN A 182 -25.02 5.75 -0.51
C ASN A 182 -25.35 4.58 -1.45
N PRO A 183 -24.35 4.04 -2.18
CA PRO A 183 -24.56 2.98 -3.16
C PRO A 183 -24.84 1.64 -2.48
N ASP A 184 -25.55 0.76 -3.19
CA ASP A 184 -25.46 -0.67 -2.88
C ASP A 184 -24.09 -1.24 -3.32
N ARG A 185 -23.83 -2.50 -2.95
CA ARG A 185 -22.57 -3.18 -3.28
C ARG A 185 -22.26 -3.18 -4.77
N GLY A 186 -23.26 -3.41 -5.62
CA GLY A 186 -23.07 -3.48 -7.07
C GLY A 186 -22.64 -2.14 -7.64
N ARG A 187 -23.36 -1.07 -7.29
CA ARG A 187 -23.03 0.30 -7.69
C ARG A 187 -21.68 0.75 -7.14
N PHE A 188 -21.34 0.40 -5.90
CA PHE A 188 -20.04 0.69 -5.31
C PHE A 188 -18.90 0.10 -6.16
N ILE A 189 -18.99 -1.18 -6.52
CA ILE A 189 -17.99 -1.87 -7.35
C ILE A 189 -17.92 -1.25 -8.75
N ASP A 190 -19.07 -1.02 -9.39
CA ASP A 190 -19.11 -0.43 -10.75
C ASP A 190 -18.51 0.98 -10.78
N ASP A 191 -18.79 1.79 -9.76
CA ASP A 191 -18.22 3.14 -9.65
C ASP A 191 -16.72 3.11 -9.35
N TYR A 192 -16.24 2.17 -8.53
CA TYR A 192 -14.80 1.96 -8.30
C TYR A 192 -14.09 1.54 -9.60
N LEU A 193 -14.59 0.53 -10.30
CA LEU A 193 -13.99 0.01 -11.54
C LEU A 193 -13.95 1.07 -12.64
N ARG A 194 -14.99 1.90 -12.75
CA ARG A 194 -15.02 2.99 -13.74
C ARG A 194 -13.97 4.06 -13.45
N ALA A 195 -13.74 4.40 -12.18
CA ALA A 195 -12.77 5.43 -11.79
C ALA A 195 -11.34 4.90 -11.63
N ASN A 196 -11.18 3.62 -11.34
CA ASN A 196 -9.92 2.97 -11.00
C ASN A 196 -9.76 1.63 -11.75
N PRO A 197 -9.71 1.63 -13.09
CA PRO A 197 -9.51 0.41 -13.88
C PRO A 197 -8.02 -0.03 -13.88
N THR A 198 -7.39 -0.04 -12.72
CA THR A 198 -5.96 -0.34 -12.55
C THR A 198 -5.65 -0.74 -11.11
N ARG A 199 -4.60 -1.55 -10.94
CA ARG A 199 -4.02 -1.89 -9.62
C ARG A 199 -3.06 -0.82 -9.10
N ASP A 200 -2.64 0.11 -9.96
CA ASP A 200 -1.85 1.29 -9.61
C ASP A 200 -2.71 2.27 -8.81
N ARG A 201 -2.80 2.04 -7.50
CA ARG A 201 -3.41 2.93 -6.50
C ARG A 201 -2.70 2.79 -5.17
N GLU A 202 -2.65 3.89 -4.42
CA GLU A 202 -2.18 3.92 -3.02
C GLU A 202 -3.01 2.98 -2.11
N VAL A 203 -4.30 2.82 -2.44
CA VAL A 203 -5.18 1.80 -1.91
C VAL A 203 -5.88 1.11 -3.09
N ASP A 204 -5.46 -0.10 -3.40
CA ASP A 204 -6.06 -0.92 -4.46
C ASP A 204 -7.23 -1.74 -3.90
N LEU A 205 -8.45 -1.50 -4.41
CA LEU A 205 -9.65 -2.24 -3.98
C LEU A 205 -10.02 -3.34 -4.95
N LEU A 206 -9.26 -3.58 -6.04
CA LEU A 206 -9.57 -4.68 -6.95
C LEU A 206 -9.56 -6.05 -6.24
N PRO A 207 -8.63 -6.35 -5.30
CA PRO A 207 -8.69 -7.59 -4.52
C PRO A 207 -10.00 -7.75 -3.73
N LEU A 208 -10.45 -6.68 -3.07
CA LEU A 208 -11.70 -6.65 -2.31
C LEU A 208 -12.92 -6.73 -3.23
N CYS A 209 -12.96 -5.92 -4.29
CA CYS A 209 -14.04 -5.93 -5.27
C CYS A 209 -14.20 -7.32 -5.91
N LYS A 210 -13.08 -8.00 -6.21
CA LYS A 210 -13.11 -9.36 -6.77
C LYS A 210 -13.55 -10.40 -5.75
N HIS A 211 -13.24 -10.20 -4.48
CA HIS A 211 -13.77 -11.04 -3.39
C HIS A 211 -15.29 -10.89 -3.26
N LEU A 212 -15.81 -9.67 -3.41
CA LEU A 212 -17.24 -9.36 -3.31
C LEU A 212 -18.04 -9.76 -4.56
N ASP A 213 -17.49 -9.54 -5.75
CA ASP A 213 -18.09 -9.92 -7.05
C ASP A 213 -16.99 -10.18 -8.09
N ALA A 214 -16.52 -11.43 -8.14
CA ALA A 214 -15.46 -11.85 -9.05
C ALA A 214 -15.84 -11.67 -10.53
N ARG A 215 -17.13 -11.81 -10.87
CA ARG A 215 -17.62 -11.71 -12.24
C ARG A 215 -17.46 -10.28 -12.75
N ARG A 216 -17.93 -9.28 -11.99
CA ARG A 216 -17.81 -7.85 -12.37
C ARG A 216 -16.36 -7.44 -12.61
N VAL A 217 -15.45 -7.81 -11.71
CA VAL A 217 -14.02 -7.44 -11.86
C VAL A 217 -13.38 -8.14 -13.06
N THR A 218 -13.67 -9.42 -13.27
CA THR A 218 -13.11 -10.18 -14.39
C THR A 218 -13.64 -9.67 -15.74
N GLU A 219 -14.91 -9.27 -15.82
CA GLU A 219 -15.47 -8.67 -17.03
C GLU A 219 -14.89 -7.27 -17.33
N ALA A 220 -14.68 -6.45 -16.29
CA ALA A 220 -14.12 -5.11 -16.45
C ALA A 220 -12.61 -5.12 -16.77
N LEU A 221 -11.87 -6.09 -16.23
CA LEU A 221 -10.41 -6.18 -16.33
C LEU A 221 -9.96 -7.62 -16.67
N PRO A 222 -10.29 -8.14 -17.87
CA PRO A 222 -10.08 -9.55 -18.21
C PRO A 222 -8.61 -9.99 -18.25
N ASN A 223 -7.70 -9.05 -18.46
CA ASN A 223 -6.27 -9.32 -18.57
C ASN A 223 -5.50 -9.06 -17.25
N GLU A 224 -6.17 -8.51 -16.23
CA GLU A 224 -5.52 -8.18 -14.96
C GLU A 224 -5.51 -9.38 -14.01
N LYS A 225 -4.32 -9.75 -13.54
CA LYS A 225 -4.16 -10.79 -12.52
C LYS A 225 -4.44 -10.20 -11.14
N VAL A 226 -5.71 -10.24 -10.74
CA VAL A 226 -6.17 -9.84 -9.40
C VAL A 226 -6.43 -11.08 -8.54
N ASN A 227 -5.77 -11.18 -7.39
CA ASN A 227 -6.08 -12.21 -6.38
C ASN A 227 -7.17 -11.69 -5.46
N ALA A 228 -8.28 -12.43 -5.34
CA ALA A 228 -9.41 -12.03 -4.51
C ALA A 228 -9.09 -12.24 -3.03
N ARG A 229 -9.22 -11.19 -2.22
CA ARG A 229 -9.01 -11.23 -0.76
C ARG A 229 -9.77 -10.10 -0.06
N PRO A 230 -10.35 -10.33 1.13
CA PRO A 230 -11.12 -9.32 1.87
C PRO A 230 -10.19 -8.36 2.63
N THR A 231 -9.33 -7.63 1.92
CA THR A 231 -8.33 -6.73 2.51
C THR A 231 -8.37 -5.35 1.88
N TRP A 232 -7.95 -4.34 2.64
CA TRP A 232 -7.42 -3.11 2.07
C TRP A 232 -6.05 -3.41 1.50
N HIS A 233 -5.81 -3.20 0.20
CA HIS A 233 -4.47 -3.33 -0.38
C HIS A 233 -3.78 -1.97 -0.28
N TYR A 234 -3.26 -1.63 0.91
CA TYR A 234 -2.67 -0.33 1.22
C TYR A 234 -1.17 -0.34 0.93
N ARG A 235 -0.74 0.47 -0.04
CA ARG A 235 0.60 0.40 -0.67
C ARG A 235 1.40 1.69 -0.54
N LEU A 236 0.82 2.70 0.09
CA LEU A 236 1.43 4.04 0.24
C LEU A 236 2.76 4.06 1.02
N PRO A 237 2.95 3.31 2.12
CA PRO A 237 4.16 3.43 2.94
C PRO A 237 5.46 3.11 2.19
N ASN A 238 6.53 3.86 2.50
CA ASN A 238 7.89 3.52 2.07
C ASN A 238 8.39 2.29 2.84
N SER A 239 9.36 1.57 2.28
CA SER A 239 10.14 0.56 3.02
C SER A 239 11.49 1.14 3.47
N GLU A 240 11.51 1.80 4.63
CA GLU A 240 12.75 2.32 5.23
C GLU A 240 13.41 1.31 6.17
N ILE A 241 13.63 0.08 5.67
CA ILE A 241 14.04 -1.08 6.46
C ILE A 241 15.33 -0.87 7.28
N ASN A 242 16.20 0.04 6.85
CA ASN A 242 17.46 0.39 7.49
C ASN A 242 17.40 1.66 8.36
N SER A 243 16.26 2.37 8.41
CA SER A 243 16.08 3.55 9.25
C SER A 243 15.78 3.15 10.70
N PRO A 244 16.49 3.66 11.72
CA PRO A 244 16.17 3.36 13.12
C PRO A 244 14.86 4.03 13.58
N PHE A 245 14.32 4.97 12.80
CA PHE A 245 13.09 5.71 13.11
C PHE A 245 11.85 5.14 12.41
N TRP A 246 12.01 4.06 11.65
CA TRP A 246 10.94 3.40 10.91
C TRP A 246 10.62 2.02 11.48
N SER A 247 9.35 1.64 11.48
CA SER A 247 8.91 0.30 11.86
C SER A 247 7.61 -0.04 11.14
N ILE A 248 7.32 -1.33 11.00
CA ILE A 248 6.04 -1.79 10.44
C ILE A 248 4.91 -1.37 11.39
N GLY A 249 5.16 -1.41 12.71
CA GLY A 249 4.23 -0.91 13.71
C GLY A 249 3.90 0.59 13.57
N LEU A 250 4.84 1.42 13.12
CA LEU A 250 4.60 2.84 12.85
C LEU A 250 3.62 3.01 11.69
N GLU A 251 3.84 2.29 10.58
CA GLU A 251 2.96 2.36 9.41
C GLU A 251 1.58 1.76 9.70
N TRP A 252 1.52 0.72 10.54
CA TRP A 252 0.27 0.19 11.07
C TRP A 252 -0.48 1.23 11.90
N ALA A 253 0.19 1.92 12.83
CA ALA A 253 -0.42 2.98 13.64
C ALA A 253 -1.00 4.12 12.78
N ARG A 254 -0.37 4.41 11.63
CA ARG A 254 -0.90 5.38 10.67
C ARG A 254 -2.19 4.89 10.00
N TRP A 255 -2.25 3.62 9.61
CA TRP A 255 -3.50 3.02 9.10
C TRP A 255 -4.62 3.01 10.15
N VAL A 256 -4.29 2.69 11.41
CA VAL A 256 -5.27 2.70 12.51
C VAL A 256 -5.96 4.07 12.68
N LYS A 257 -5.28 5.19 12.36
CA LYS A 257 -5.95 6.51 12.35
C LYS A 257 -7.05 6.61 11.29
N VAL A 258 -6.89 5.95 10.14
CA VAL A 258 -7.95 5.86 9.12
C VAL A 258 -9.17 5.13 9.67
N GLU A 259 -8.94 3.99 10.34
CA GLU A 259 -10.02 3.22 10.97
C GLU A 259 -10.72 4.01 12.08
N ARG A 260 -9.95 4.69 12.95
CA ARG A 260 -10.51 5.58 13.98
C ARG A 260 -11.39 6.69 13.42
N LEU A 261 -11.01 7.30 12.30
CA LEU A 261 -11.86 8.32 11.67
C LEU A 261 -13.13 7.70 11.08
N ALA A 262 -13.05 6.50 10.52
CA ALA A 262 -14.21 5.78 10.00
C ALA A 262 -15.25 5.48 11.10
N GLU A 263 -14.78 5.22 12.33
CA GLU A 263 -15.61 5.00 13.52
C GLU A 263 -16.18 6.29 14.14
N ARG A 264 -15.89 7.46 13.55
CA ARG A 264 -16.32 8.78 14.02
C ARG A 264 -17.18 9.48 12.96
N PRO A 265 -18.44 9.05 12.76
CA PRO A 265 -19.29 9.52 11.67
C PRO A 265 -19.56 11.03 11.72
N ASP A 266 -19.57 11.62 12.91
CA ASP A 266 -19.70 13.06 13.13
C ASP A 266 -18.51 13.84 12.51
N ILE A 267 -17.29 13.43 12.84
CA ILE A 267 -16.07 14.06 12.32
C ILE A 267 -15.94 13.78 10.82
N LEU A 268 -16.22 12.55 10.39
CA LEU A 268 -16.13 12.12 9.00
C LEU A 268 -17.04 12.93 8.09
N GLN A 269 -18.31 13.11 8.49
CA GLN A 269 -19.29 13.88 7.73
C GLN A 269 -18.87 15.35 7.65
N GLN A 270 -18.52 15.97 8.77
CA GLN A 270 -18.08 17.36 8.79
C GLN A 270 -16.87 17.58 7.88
N ALA A 271 -15.86 16.71 7.97
CA ALA A 271 -14.65 16.81 7.15
C ALA A 271 -14.95 16.60 5.65
N ALA A 272 -15.90 15.73 5.30
CA ALA A 272 -16.34 15.52 3.92
C ALA A 272 -17.01 16.77 3.34
N GLU A 273 -17.90 17.42 4.10
CA GLU A 273 -18.56 18.67 3.71
C GLU A 273 -17.53 19.80 3.52
N GLU A 274 -16.61 19.97 4.47
CA GLU A 274 -15.53 20.96 4.38
C GLU A 274 -14.61 20.74 3.16
N TRP A 275 -14.31 19.47 2.84
CA TRP A 275 -13.52 19.10 1.67
C TRP A 275 -14.24 19.51 0.38
N LEU A 276 -15.53 19.19 0.26
CA LEU A 276 -16.35 19.54 -0.90
C LEU A 276 -16.50 21.05 -1.06
N ASP A 277 -16.79 21.78 0.02
CA ASP A 277 -16.89 23.24 0.02
C ASP A 277 -15.58 23.89 -0.44
N ASN A 278 -14.43 23.37 0.01
CA ASN A 278 -13.14 23.86 -0.43
C ASN A 278 -12.93 23.67 -1.95
N ARG A 279 -13.53 22.61 -2.55
CA ARG A 279 -13.46 22.35 -4.00
C ARG A 279 -14.37 23.27 -4.82
N LEU A 280 -15.44 23.78 -4.24
CA LEU A 280 -16.35 24.73 -4.90
C LEU A 280 -15.81 26.18 -4.92
N ARG A 281 -14.72 26.46 -4.20
CA ARG A 281 -14.07 27.77 -4.20
C ARG A 281 -13.49 28.09 -5.58
N MET A 282 -13.51 29.38 -5.95
CA MET A 282 -12.84 29.89 -7.15
C MET A 282 -11.34 29.52 -7.18
N LEU A 283 -10.70 29.55 -6.00
CA LEU A 283 -9.33 29.08 -5.78
C LEU A 283 -9.34 28.08 -4.60
N PRO A 284 -9.42 26.77 -4.87
CA PRO A 284 -9.34 25.75 -3.83
C PRO A 284 -8.03 25.83 -3.05
N ARG A 285 -8.09 25.70 -1.73
CA ARG A 285 -6.89 25.66 -0.87
C ARG A 285 -6.35 24.23 -0.79
N SER A 286 -5.09 24.08 -0.41
CA SER A 286 -4.53 22.77 -0.05
C SER A 286 -5.34 22.16 1.10
N TRP A 287 -5.67 20.87 0.98
CA TRP A 287 -6.36 20.13 2.04
C TRP A 287 -5.40 19.63 3.13
N ALA A 288 -4.09 19.53 2.83
CA ALA A 288 -3.10 18.98 3.75
C ALA A 288 -3.15 19.56 5.18
N PRO A 289 -3.23 20.89 5.42
CA PRO A 289 -3.30 21.42 6.78
C PRO A 289 -4.52 20.91 7.56
N ARG A 290 -5.67 20.78 6.89
CA ARG A 290 -6.89 20.27 7.51
C ARG A 290 -6.82 18.77 7.73
N SER A 291 -6.24 18.03 6.79
CA SER A 291 -5.97 16.60 6.92
C SER A 291 -5.11 16.31 8.16
N ILE A 292 -4.08 17.12 8.42
CA ILE A 292 -3.21 17.00 9.61
C ILE A 292 -4.01 17.29 10.88
N GLU A 293 -4.77 18.37 10.91
CA GLU A 293 -5.60 18.74 12.07
C GLU A 293 -6.63 17.66 12.44
N ILE A 294 -7.23 17.00 11.44
CA ILE A 294 -8.13 15.86 11.69
C ILE A 294 -7.34 14.71 12.33
N ALA A 295 -6.17 14.38 11.79
CA ALA A 295 -5.34 13.28 12.29
C ALA A 295 -4.80 13.51 13.71
N ASP A 296 -4.56 14.76 14.11
CA ASP A 296 -4.10 15.11 15.47
C ASP A 296 -5.18 14.94 16.54
N ARG A 297 -6.46 14.83 16.14
CA ARG A 297 -7.61 14.67 17.03
C ARG A 297 -8.02 13.19 17.25
N LEU A 298 -7.32 12.24 16.61
CA LEU A 298 -7.59 10.79 16.62
C LEU A 298 -6.56 10.01 17.44
#